data_AF-B0BLH1-F1
#
_entry.id   AF-B0BLH1-F1
#
_cell.length_a   1.000
_cell.length_b   1.000
_cell.length_c   1.000
_cell.angle_alpha   90.00
_cell.angle_beta   90.00
_cell.angle_gamma   90.00
#
_symmetry.space_group_name_H-M   'P 1'
#
loop_
_entity.id
_entity.type
_entity.pdbx_description
1 polymer ?
#
loop_
_entity_poly.entity_id
_entity_poly.type
_entity_poly.pdbx_seq_one_letter_code
_entity_poly.pdbx_strand_id
1 'polypeptide(L)'
;MNRGGGGERNISLLCARILHYIDRLAEKDEQKQLRDRELAEKDGQKQLHNINSSAAGGEGGLLSPKPRGRRAGTYNLLEILSYIGGLDGKQKQLINKSVNFRTIDGKRTKARAIAYQTFHRPARTERDVIKLLVNAVENIKPICEAGKVRVAGTTYNVPEIVARDRQQTLAIRWILGAAFKRRISNGIGSDKCLSAETLDAHRKRGIARKKRDDPHEPASTNRSFAHLRWW
;
A
#
# COMPACT_ATOMS: atom_id res chain seq x y z
N MET A 1 46.20 -26.91 3.30
CA MET A 1 46.04 -25.47 3.06
C MET A 1 44.56 -25.13 3.06
N ASN A 2 44.05 -24.44 4.09
CA ASN A 2 42.64 -24.05 4.17
C ASN A 2 42.55 -22.52 4.11
N ARG A 3 42.22 -21.96 2.93
CA ARG A 3 41.98 -20.53 2.73
C ARG A 3 40.61 -20.35 2.09
N GLY A 4 39.58 -20.26 2.93
CA GLY A 4 38.21 -19.94 2.52
C GLY A 4 37.55 -19.05 3.56
N GLY A 5 37.88 -17.76 3.58
CA GLY A 5 37.41 -16.82 4.61
C GLY A 5 37.41 -15.35 4.19
N GLY A 6 37.22 -15.06 2.89
CA GLY A 6 37.24 -13.71 2.32
C GLY A 6 35.87 -13.12 1.93
N GLY A 7 34.86 -13.97 1.70
CA GLY A 7 33.54 -13.54 1.22
C GLY A 7 32.60 -13.06 2.33
N GLU A 8 32.60 -13.73 3.48
CA GLU A 8 31.66 -13.45 4.58
C GLU A 8 31.99 -12.16 5.33
N ARG A 9 33.28 -11.78 5.38
CA ARG A 9 33.74 -10.52 6.00
C ARG A 9 33.32 -9.28 5.21
N ASN A 10 33.07 -9.40 3.91
CA ASN A 10 32.63 -8.26 3.09
C ASN A 10 31.11 -8.02 3.19
N ILE A 11 30.32 -9.07 3.37
CA ILE A 11 28.86 -8.96 3.48
C ILE A 11 28.47 -8.33 4.82
N SER A 12 29.16 -8.68 5.91
CA SER A 12 28.94 -8.06 7.23
C SER A 12 29.33 -6.57 7.24
N LEU A 13 30.44 -6.19 6.60
CA LEU A 13 30.88 -4.80 6.45
C LEU A 13 29.94 -3.97 5.56
N LEU A 14 29.38 -4.57 4.49
CA LEU A 14 28.38 -3.91 3.66
C LEU A 14 27.06 -3.70 4.41
N CYS A 15 26.64 -4.69 5.19
CA CYS A 15 25.43 -4.63 6.00
C CYS A 15 25.56 -3.56 7.10
N ALA A 16 26.71 -3.49 7.77
CA ALA A 16 27.01 -2.43 8.75
C ALA A 16 27.00 -1.04 8.11
N ARG A 17 27.55 -0.87 6.90
CA ARG A 17 27.50 0.40 6.17
C ARG A 17 26.09 0.81 5.74
N ILE A 18 25.24 -0.15 5.37
CA ILE A 18 23.85 0.09 5.00
C ILE A 18 23.04 0.50 6.23
N LEU A 19 23.22 -0.17 7.37
CA LEU A 19 22.55 0.18 8.62
C LEU A 19 22.96 1.58 9.11
N HIS A 20 24.25 1.90 9.12
CA HIS A 20 24.74 3.24 9.48
C HIS A 20 24.23 4.36 8.55
N TYR A 21 23.98 4.03 7.28
CA TYR A 21 23.41 4.96 6.30
C TYR A 21 21.91 5.17 6.54
N ILE A 22 21.18 4.12 6.91
CA ILE A 22 19.76 4.20 7.27
C ILE A 22 19.59 5.03 8.56
N ASP A 23 20.44 4.83 9.56
CA ASP A 23 20.40 5.59 10.81
C ASP A 23 20.73 7.07 10.58
N ARG A 24 21.74 7.38 9.75
CA ARG A 24 22.04 8.77 9.36
C ARG A 24 20.93 9.45 8.55
N LEU A 25 20.12 8.68 7.82
CA LEU A 25 18.95 9.22 7.13
C LEU A 25 17.81 9.50 8.11
N ALA A 26 17.63 8.64 9.12
CA ALA A 26 16.65 8.85 10.19
C ALA A 26 16.98 10.11 11.01
N GLU A 27 18.24 10.31 11.40
CA GLU A 27 18.68 11.52 12.12
C GLU A 27 18.49 12.82 11.31
N LYS A 28 18.73 12.78 9.99
CA LYS A 28 18.50 13.93 9.10
C LYS A 28 17.03 14.29 8.97
N ASP A 29 16.15 13.29 8.96
CA ASP A 29 14.71 13.48 8.93
C ASP A 29 14.18 14.05 10.26
N GLU A 30 14.73 13.62 11.40
CA GLU A 30 14.40 14.19 12.72
C GLU A 30 14.87 15.63 12.86
N GLN A 31 16.09 15.94 12.45
CA GLN A 31 16.59 17.33 12.47
C GLN A 31 15.81 18.25 11.53
N LYS A 32 15.32 17.73 10.40
CA LYS A 32 14.44 18.50 9.51
C LYS A 32 13.10 18.81 10.19
N GLN A 33 12.51 17.82 10.86
CA GLN A 33 11.27 18.01 11.61
C GLN A 33 11.43 18.98 12.80
N LEU A 34 12.56 18.95 13.50
CA LEU A 34 12.88 19.90 14.56
C LEU A 34 13.04 21.33 14.01
N ARG A 35 13.78 21.53 12.91
CA ARG A 35 13.91 22.84 12.25
C ARG A 35 12.58 23.39 11.75
N ASP A 36 11.73 22.54 11.18
CA ASP A 36 10.41 22.94 10.70
C ASP A 36 9.47 23.32 11.87
N ARG A 37 9.63 22.71 13.06
CA ARG A 37 8.92 23.10 14.29
C ARG A 37 9.42 24.43 14.86
N GLU A 38 10.72 24.64 14.93
CA GLU A 38 11.30 25.92 15.39
C GLU A 38 10.93 27.09 14.47
N LEU A 39 10.86 26.86 13.16
CA LEU A 39 10.40 27.87 12.19
C LEU A 39 8.93 28.23 12.45
N ALA A 40 8.08 27.23 12.73
CA ALA A 40 6.68 27.44 13.07
C ALA A 40 6.49 28.17 14.41
N GLU A 41 7.34 27.94 15.40
CA GLU A 41 7.34 28.69 16.67
C GLU A 41 7.78 30.14 16.47
N LYS A 42 8.82 30.40 15.67
CA LYS A 42 9.27 31.76 15.32
C LYS A 42 8.19 32.53 14.55
N ASP A 43 7.49 31.88 13.63
CA ASP A 43 6.37 32.49 12.92
C ASP A 43 5.18 32.77 13.86
N GLY A 44 4.93 31.88 14.84
CA GLY A 44 3.95 32.12 15.90
C GLY A 44 4.30 33.32 16.79
N GLN A 45 5.57 33.45 17.20
CA GLN A 45 6.05 34.59 17.98
C GLN A 45 5.99 35.91 17.22
N LYS A 46 6.29 35.91 15.91
CA LYS A 46 6.09 37.08 15.04
C LYS A 46 4.62 37.49 14.94
N GLN A 47 3.70 36.53 14.89
CA GLN A 47 2.27 36.84 14.91
C GLN A 47 1.82 37.43 16.25
N LEU A 48 2.32 36.91 17.39
CA LEU A 48 2.04 37.48 18.71
C LEU A 48 2.61 38.90 18.88
N HIS A 49 3.80 39.16 18.31
CA HIS A 49 4.39 40.49 18.31
C HIS A 49 3.56 41.49 17.50
N ASN A 50 3.05 41.08 16.33
CA ASN A 50 2.21 41.92 15.47
C ASN A 50 0.81 42.19 16.08
N ILE A 51 0.27 41.24 16.86
CA ILE A 51 -1.00 41.43 17.58
C ILE A 51 -0.86 42.50 18.68
N ASN A 52 0.25 42.48 19.44
CA ASN A 52 0.51 43.47 20.49
C ASN A 52 0.79 44.88 19.92
N SER A 53 1.23 44.99 18.67
CA SER A 53 1.37 46.27 17.95
C SER A 53 0.04 46.83 17.41
N SER A 54 -1.01 46.02 17.33
CA SER A 54 -2.33 46.42 16.81
C SER A 54 -3.35 46.84 17.89
N ALA A 55 -2.97 46.79 19.17
CA ALA A 55 -3.82 47.19 20.29
C ALA A 55 -3.98 48.71 20.48
N ALA A 56 -3.74 49.50 19.43
CA ALA A 56 -4.03 50.93 19.35
C ALA A 56 -4.92 51.19 18.12
N GLY A 57 -6.22 50.99 18.26
CA GLY A 57 -7.23 51.56 17.35
C GLY A 57 -8.31 50.61 16.86
N GLY A 58 -9.55 50.91 17.26
CA GLY A 58 -10.68 51.00 16.31
C GLY A 58 -11.55 49.76 16.09
N GLU A 59 -12.84 49.95 16.31
CA GLU A 59 -13.97 49.02 16.28
C GLU A 59 -14.25 48.31 14.93
N GLY A 60 -14.92 47.14 15.00
CA GLY A 60 -15.78 46.66 13.91
C GLY A 60 -15.89 45.13 13.75
N GLY A 61 -17.11 44.60 13.88
CA GLY A 61 -17.57 43.48 13.04
C GLY A 61 -17.57 42.07 13.63
N LEU A 62 -18.79 41.53 13.75
CA LEU A 62 -19.22 40.17 14.11
C LEU A 62 -18.52 39.05 13.30
N LEU A 63 -18.04 37.98 13.96
CA LEU A 63 -18.08 36.60 13.43
C LEU A 63 -17.76 35.59 14.55
N SER A 64 -18.61 34.57 14.72
CA SER A 64 -18.48 33.49 15.71
C SER A 64 -17.13 32.74 15.63
N PRO A 65 -16.59 32.22 16.75
CA PRO A 65 -15.28 31.60 16.76
C PRO A 65 -15.26 30.30 15.95
N LYS A 66 -14.43 30.24 14.90
CA LYS A 66 -14.07 28.99 14.21
C LYS A 66 -13.30 28.08 15.17
N PRO A 67 -13.53 26.75 15.14
CA PRO A 67 -12.89 25.82 16.05
C PRO A 67 -11.37 25.82 15.88
N ARG A 68 -10.70 25.86 17.04
CA ARG A 68 -9.25 25.84 17.22
C ARG A 68 -8.59 24.68 16.46
N GLY A 69 -7.51 25.02 15.74
CA GLY A 69 -6.31 24.19 15.61
C GLY A 69 -6.50 22.76 15.09
N ARG A 70 -7.06 22.57 13.89
CA ARG A 70 -6.74 21.37 13.10
C ARG A 70 -5.54 21.64 12.21
N ARG A 71 -4.34 21.40 12.72
CA ARG A 71 -3.12 21.28 11.88
C ARG A 71 -2.52 19.89 12.03
N ALA A 72 -3.08 18.98 11.24
CA ALA A 72 -2.28 18.08 10.42
C ALA A 72 -3.09 17.93 9.14
N GLY A 73 -2.58 18.46 8.02
CA GLY A 73 -3.13 18.22 6.70
C GLY A 73 -2.99 16.74 6.35
N THR A 74 -3.79 15.90 6.99
CA THR A 74 -4.06 14.56 6.52
C THR A 74 -5.03 14.74 5.38
N TYR A 75 -4.51 14.99 4.18
CA TYR A 75 -5.32 14.72 3.01
C TYR A 75 -5.71 13.25 3.11
N ASN A 76 -6.96 13.02 3.52
CA ASN A 76 -7.53 11.69 3.46
C ASN A 76 -7.46 11.32 1.99
N LEU A 77 -6.95 10.13 1.68
CA LEU A 77 -6.98 9.62 0.32
C LEU A 77 -8.41 9.70 -0.23
N LEU A 78 -9.41 9.54 0.65
CA LEU A 78 -10.83 9.77 0.40
C LEU A 78 -11.19 11.19 -0.04
N GLU A 79 -10.55 12.24 0.48
CA GLU A 79 -10.77 13.64 0.08
C GLU A 79 -10.07 13.98 -1.24
N ILE A 80 -8.85 13.46 -1.47
CA ILE A 80 -8.16 13.61 -2.77
C ILE A 80 -8.92 12.84 -3.87
N LEU A 81 -9.43 11.65 -3.55
CA LEU A 81 -10.26 10.85 -4.45
C LEU A 81 -11.68 11.39 -4.60
N SER A 82 -12.23 12.12 -3.63
CA SER A 82 -13.52 12.82 -3.80
C SER A 82 -13.38 14.04 -4.71
N TYR A 83 -12.19 14.65 -4.77
CA TYR A 83 -11.87 15.74 -5.69
C TYR A 83 -11.68 15.30 -7.16
N ILE A 84 -11.55 14.00 -7.41
CA ILE A 84 -11.68 13.39 -8.74
C ILE A 84 -13.13 12.91 -8.88
N GLY A 85 -14.05 13.85 -9.15
CA GLY A 85 -15.49 13.58 -9.25
C GLY A 85 -15.80 12.49 -10.28
N GLY A 86 -16.45 11.39 -9.86
CA GLY A 86 -16.88 10.29 -10.74
C GLY A 86 -16.55 8.86 -10.27
N LEU A 87 -15.88 8.69 -9.13
CA LEU A 87 -15.54 7.36 -8.59
C LEU A 87 -16.74 6.66 -7.90
N ASP A 88 -17.06 5.44 -8.33
CA ASP A 88 -18.06 4.56 -7.72
C ASP A 88 -17.66 4.17 -6.28
N GLY A 89 -18.64 3.95 -5.39
CA GLY A 89 -18.42 3.63 -3.98
C GLY A 89 -17.56 2.37 -3.80
N LYS A 90 -17.74 1.37 -4.68
CA LYS A 90 -16.94 0.13 -4.70
C LYS A 90 -15.49 0.39 -5.09
N GLN A 91 -15.25 1.29 -6.05
CA GLN A 91 -13.90 1.65 -6.49
C GLN A 91 -13.13 2.36 -5.37
N LYS A 92 -13.80 3.26 -4.64
CA LYS A 92 -13.21 3.93 -3.46
C LYS A 92 -12.81 2.93 -2.38
N GLN A 93 -13.68 1.94 -2.09
CA GLN A 93 -13.37 0.88 -1.15
C GLN A 93 -12.18 0.03 -1.60
N LEU A 94 -12.07 -0.30 -2.89
CA LEU A 94 -10.95 -1.05 -3.45
C LEU A 94 -9.61 -0.32 -3.26
N ILE A 95 -9.59 0.98 -3.54
CA ILE A 95 -8.39 1.81 -3.38
C ILE A 95 -8.01 1.94 -1.89
N ASN A 96 -8.99 2.12 -1.01
CA ASN A 96 -8.73 2.15 0.43
C ASN A 96 -8.18 0.82 0.95
N LYS A 97 -8.75 -0.32 0.52
CA LYS A 97 -8.25 -1.65 0.87
C LYS A 97 -6.79 -1.81 0.41
N SER A 98 -6.45 -1.43 -0.82
CA SER A 98 -5.08 -1.59 -1.35
C SER A 98 -4.05 -0.73 -0.62
N VAL A 99 -4.39 0.50 -0.23
CA VAL A 99 -3.51 1.35 0.59
C VAL A 99 -3.36 0.83 2.01
N ASN A 100 -4.45 0.34 2.61
CA ASN A 100 -4.41 -0.24 3.96
C ASN A 100 -3.53 -1.50 4.00
N PHE A 101 -3.69 -2.42 3.05
CA PHE A 101 -2.87 -3.64 2.99
C PHE A 101 -1.38 -3.36 2.76
N ARG A 102 -1.05 -2.22 2.16
CA ARG A 102 0.34 -1.82 1.94
C ARG A 102 0.97 -1.10 3.14
N THR A 103 0.17 -0.63 4.09
CA THR A 103 0.68 0.13 5.22
C THR A 103 1.48 -0.78 6.15
N ILE A 104 2.74 -0.44 6.38
CA ILE A 104 3.66 -1.10 7.32
C ILE A 104 3.88 -0.13 8.48
N ASP A 105 3.89 -0.63 9.72
CA ASP A 105 4.07 0.15 10.96
C ASP A 105 3.09 1.34 11.13
N GLY A 106 1.88 1.25 10.58
CA GLY A 106 0.91 2.35 10.65
C GLY A 106 1.26 3.59 9.80
N LYS A 107 2.33 3.55 9.00
CA LYS A 107 2.81 4.68 8.15
C LYS A 107 1.94 4.90 6.91
N ARG A 108 0.68 5.30 7.12
CA ARG A 108 -0.32 5.50 6.05
C ARG A 108 0.07 6.57 5.03
N THR A 109 0.74 7.64 5.45
CA THR A 109 1.19 8.73 4.56
C THR A 109 2.14 8.21 3.48
N LYS A 110 3.10 7.36 3.87
CA LYS A 110 4.04 6.74 2.93
C LYS A 110 3.32 5.79 1.97
N ALA A 111 2.39 4.97 2.47
CA ALA A 111 1.60 4.08 1.62
C ALA A 111 0.74 4.84 0.59
N ARG A 112 0.11 5.95 1.01
CA ARG A 112 -0.66 6.84 0.12
C ARG A 112 0.21 7.46 -0.97
N ALA A 113 1.39 7.98 -0.61
CA ALA A 113 2.34 8.56 -1.56
C ALA A 113 2.77 7.55 -2.63
N ILE A 114 3.09 6.31 -2.22
CA ILE A 114 3.47 5.27 -3.17
C ILE A 114 2.29 4.87 -4.06
N ALA A 115 1.07 4.76 -3.52
CA ALA A 115 -0.11 4.43 -4.31
C ALA A 115 -0.39 5.51 -5.38
N TYR A 116 -0.27 6.79 -5.03
CA TYR A 116 -0.37 7.90 -5.97
C TYR A 116 0.67 7.80 -7.09
N GLN A 117 1.95 7.57 -6.75
CA GLN A 117 3.02 7.40 -7.74
C GLN A 117 2.80 6.18 -8.64
N THR A 118 2.31 5.09 -8.07
CA THR A 118 1.95 3.87 -8.82
C THR A 118 0.84 4.15 -9.84
N PHE A 119 -0.16 4.95 -9.50
CA PHE A 119 -1.25 5.29 -10.42
C PHE A 119 -0.87 6.35 -11.45
N HIS A 120 0.04 7.27 -11.11
CA HIS A 120 0.50 8.30 -12.03
C HIS A 120 1.32 7.73 -13.21
N ARG A 121 2.07 6.65 -13.00
CA ARG A 121 2.90 6.01 -14.04
C ARG A 121 2.11 5.43 -15.23
N PRO A 122 1.12 4.54 -15.03
CA PRO A 122 0.36 3.93 -16.12
C PRO A 122 -0.64 4.88 -16.77
N ALA A 123 -0.92 6.05 -16.18
CA ALA A 123 -1.76 7.10 -16.80
C ALA A 123 -1.22 7.56 -18.17
N ARG A 124 0.07 7.30 -18.45
CA ARG A 124 0.69 7.56 -19.76
C ARG A 124 0.34 6.51 -20.83
N THR A 125 -0.08 5.32 -20.43
CA THR A 125 -0.35 4.18 -21.32
C THR A 125 -1.85 3.95 -21.49
N GLU A 126 -2.62 4.03 -20.41
CA GLU A 126 -4.08 3.85 -20.40
C GLU A 126 -4.74 5.07 -19.74
N ARG A 127 -5.79 5.61 -20.37
CA ARG A 127 -6.44 6.88 -19.98
C ARG A 127 -7.12 6.80 -18.61
N ASP A 128 -7.63 5.62 -18.24
CA ASP A 128 -8.39 5.40 -16.99
C ASP A 128 -7.70 4.41 -16.05
N VAL A 129 -6.80 4.91 -15.20
CA VAL A 129 -6.04 4.09 -14.23
C VAL A 129 -6.94 3.33 -13.26
N ILE A 130 -8.10 3.90 -12.93
CA ILE A 130 -9.09 3.28 -12.04
C ILE A 130 -9.67 2.03 -12.70
N LYS A 131 -10.04 2.10 -13.98
CA LYS A 131 -10.55 0.94 -14.74
C LYS A 131 -9.48 -0.12 -14.88
N LEU A 132 -8.24 0.28 -15.16
CA LEU A 132 -7.08 -0.63 -15.20
C LEU A 132 -6.97 -1.41 -13.89
N LEU A 133 -7.02 -0.73 -12.74
CA LEU A 133 -6.93 -1.40 -11.43
C LEU A 133 -8.09 -2.37 -11.19
N VAL A 134 -9.33 -1.96 -11.50
CA VAL A 134 -10.51 -2.82 -11.33
C VAL A 134 -10.38 -4.07 -12.19
N ASN A 135 -10.02 -3.92 -13.46
CA ASN A 135 -9.83 -5.03 -14.40
C ASN A 135 -8.68 -5.95 -13.97
N ALA A 136 -7.56 -5.36 -13.50
CA ALA A 136 -6.41 -6.11 -12.99
C ALA A 136 -6.80 -6.97 -11.79
N VAL A 137 -7.58 -6.41 -10.85
CA VAL A 137 -8.07 -7.16 -9.69
C VAL A 137 -9.05 -8.24 -10.13
N GLU A 138 -9.97 -7.97 -11.06
CA GLU A 138 -10.89 -8.96 -11.62
C GLU A 138 -10.20 -10.17 -12.24
N ASN A 139 -9.12 -9.93 -12.98
CA ASN A 139 -8.32 -11.01 -13.57
C ASN A 139 -7.61 -11.90 -12.53
N ILE A 140 -7.42 -11.43 -11.31
CA ILE A 140 -6.70 -12.14 -10.24
C ILE A 140 -7.66 -12.71 -9.19
N LYS A 141 -8.94 -12.31 -9.18
CA LYS A 141 -9.93 -12.86 -8.25
C LYS A 141 -10.00 -14.40 -8.39
N PRO A 142 -9.71 -15.16 -7.31
CA PRO A 142 -9.96 -16.59 -7.30
C PRO A 142 -11.46 -16.84 -7.16
N ILE A 143 -12.01 -17.82 -7.89
CA ILE A 143 -13.43 -18.18 -7.79
C ILE A 143 -13.60 -19.28 -6.75
N CYS A 144 -12.73 -20.27 -6.81
CA CYS A 144 -12.70 -21.44 -5.95
C CYS A 144 -11.27 -21.69 -5.47
N GLU A 145 -11.17 -22.21 -4.26
CA GLU A 145 -9.92 -22.68 -3.65
C GLU A 145 -10.10 -24.13 -3.20
N ALA A 146 -8.99 -24.81 -2.92
CA ALA A 146 -9.02 -26.15 -2.35
C ALA A 146 -8.71 -26.06 -0.84
N GLY A 147 -9.71 -26.36 -0.01
CA GLY A 147 -9.56 -26.55 1.43
C GLY A 147 -9.07 -27.96 1.74
N LYS A 148 -8.21 -28.13 2.75
CA LYS A 148 -7.74 -29.45 3.18
C LYS A 148 -8.68 -30.00 4.23
N VAL A 149 -9.32 -31.13 3.95
CA VAL A 149 -10.21 -31.83 4.89
C VAL A 149 -9.64 -33.20 5.18
N ARG A 150 -9.57 -33.58 6.46
CA ARG A 150 -9.07 -34.88 6.89
C ARG A 150 -10.24 -35.80 7.21
N VAL A 151 -10.34 -36.91 6.48
CA VAL A 151 -11.42 -37.90 6.61
C VAL A 151 -10.77 -39.28 6.68
N ALA A 152 -11.13 -40.07 7.70
CA ALA A 152 -10.69 -41.46 7.86
C ALA A 152 -9.17 -41.69 7.68
N GLY A 153 -8.33 -40.77 8.18
CA GLY A 153 -6.87 -40.91 8.13
C GLY A 153 -6.19 -40.40 6.87
N THR A 154 -6.93 -39.97 5.83
CA THR A 154 -6.39 -39.34 4.61
C THR A 154 -6.81 -37.87 4.52
N THR A 155 -5.98 -37.04 3.89
CA THR A 155 -6.25 -35.61 3.69
C THR A 155 -6.63 -35.35 2.24
N TYR A 156 -7.86 -34.91 2.01
CA TYR A 156 -8.40 -34.57 0.70
C TYR A 156 -8.38 -33.06 0.48
N ASN A 157 -8.18 -32.65 -0.77
CA ASN A 157 -8.34 -31.27 -1.22
C ASN A 157 -9.78 -31.07 -1.69
N VAL A 158 -10.62 -30.49 -0.84
CA VAL A 158 -12.04 -30.26 -1.08
C VAL A 158 -12.25 -28.87 -1.70
N PRO A 159 -12.95 -28.75 -2.84
CA PRO A 159 -13.20 -27.45 -3.45
C PRO A 159 -14.18 -26.61 -2.63
N GLU A 160 -13.83 -25.35 -2.40
CA GLU A 160 -14.62 -24.36 -1.68
C GLU A 160 -14.78 -23.07 -2.51
N ILE A 161 -15.99 -22.53 -2.55
CA ILE A 161 -16.27 -21.26 -3.23
C ILE A 161 -15.84 -20.11 -2.31
N VAL A 162 -15.00 -19.22 -2.83
CA VAL A 162 -14.48 -18.10 -2.03
C VAL A 162 -15.50 -16.97 -2.00
N ALA A 163 -15.82 -16.45 -0.82
CA ALA A 163 -16.71 -15.29 -0.65
C ALA A 163 -16.16 -14.03 -1.36
N ARG A 164 -17.02 -13.22 -1.98
CA ARG A 164 -16.63 -12.08 -2.85
C ARG A 164 -15.67 -11.08 -2.19
N ASP A 165 -15.89 -10.74 -0.91
CA ASP A 165 -15.00 -9.82 -0.17
C ASP A 165 -13.61 -10.40 0.05
N ARG A 166 -13.54 -11.71 0.31
CA ARG A 166 -12.29 -12.46 0.44
C ARG A 166 -11.58 -12.57 -0.91
N GLN A 167 -12.29 -12.79 -2.01
CA GLN A 167 -11.72 -12.83 -3.36
C GLN A 167 -10.97 -11.52 -3.68
N GLN A 168 -11.60 -10.37 -3.42
CA GLN A 168 -10.97 -9.06 -3.61
C GLN A 168 -9.71 -8.90 -2.73
N THR A 169 -9.82 -9.31 -1.46
CA THR A 169 -8.72 -9.22 -0.50
C THR A 169 -7.52 -10.08 -0.91
N LEU A 170 -7.76 -11.32 -1.33
CA LEU A 170 -6.73 -12.23 -1.83
C LEU A 170 -6.06 -11.67 -3.09
N ALA A 171 -6.85 -11.15 -4.03
CA ALA A 171 -6.31 -10.58 -5.26
C ALA A 171 -5.36 -9.40 -4.99
N ILE A 172 -5.78 -8.45 -4.15
CA ILE A 172 -4.94 -7.31 -3.75
C ILE A 172 -3.67 -7.79 -3.05
N ARG A 173 -3.79 -8.76 -2.13
CA ARG A 173 -2.66 -9.32 -1.39
C ARG A 173 -1.65 -9.99 -2.33
N TRP A 174 -2.10 -10.72 -3.33
CA TRP A 174 -1.21 -11.37 -4.30
C TRP A 174 -0.50 -10.37 -5.21
N ILE A 175 -1.17 -9.31 -5.65
CA ILE A 175 -0.54 -8.21 -6.41
C ILE A 175 0.55 -7.54 -5.57
N LEU A 176 0.25 -7.17 -4.32
CA LEU A 176 1.23 -6.55 -3.42
C LEU A 176 2.40 -7.48 -3.09
N GLY A 177 2.13 -8.76 -2.86
CA GLY A 177 3.16 -9.77 -2.60
C GLY A 177 4.08 -9.99 -3.81
N ALA A 178 3.53 -10.02 -5.02
CA ALA A 178 4.32 -10.10 -6.26
C ALA A 178 5.20 -8.86 -6.44
N ALA A 179 4.65 -7.66 -6.20
CA ALA A 179 5.41 -6.41 -6.25
C ALA A 179 6.56 -6.37 -5.24
N PHE A 180 6.34 -6.94 -4.04
CA PHE A 180 7.38 -7.06 -3.02
C PHE A 180 8.49 -8.04 -3.44
N LYS A 181 8.14 -9.20 -3.99
CA LYS A 181 9.11 -10.16 -4.54
C LYS A 181 9.96 -9.54 -5.65
N ARG A 182 9.32 -8.79 -6.57
CA ARG A 182 10.02 -8.08 -7.67
C ARG A 182 10.97 -7.00 -7.14
N ARG A 183 10.57 -6.30 -6.07
CA ARG A 183 11.45 -5.32 -5.39
C ARG A 183 12.71 -6.00 -4.83
N ILE A 184 12.58 -7.13 -4.16
CA ILE A 184 13.72 -7.87 -3.59
C ILE A 184 14.67 -8.32 -4.71
N SER A 185 14.14 -8.87 -5.80
CA SER A 185 14.94 -9.38 -6.92
C SER A 185 15.72 -8.29 -7.67
N ASN A 186 15.06 -7.16 -7.97
CA ASN A 186 15.60 -6.20 -8.94
C ASN A 186 16.09 -4.88 -8.31
N GLY A 187 15.88 -4.68 -7.00
CA GLY A 187 16.28 -3.45 -6.30
C GLY A 187 15.51 -2.19 -6.73
N ILE A 188 14.42 -2.33 -7.49
CA ILE A 188 13.67 -1.20 -8.06
C ILE A 188 12.74 -0.58 -7.00
N GLY A 189 12.49 0.73 -7.13
CA GLY A 189 11.49 1.47 -6.34
C GLY A 189 10.13 0.77 -6.28
N SER A 190 9.52 0.78 -5.10
CA SER A 190 8.31 0.01 -4.83
C SER A 190 7.06 0.52 -5.57
N ASP A 191 7.08 1.78 -6.01
CA ASP A 191 6.09 2.40 -6.88
C ASP A 191 6.13 1.77 -8.29
N LYS A 192 7.33 1.59 -8.85
CA LYS A 192 7.53 1.00 -10.19
C LYS A 192 7.16 -0.47 -10.21
N CYS A 193 7.59 -1.23 -9.20
CA CYS A 193 7.26 -2.65 -9.10
C CYS A 193 5.76 -2.88 -9.04
N LEU A 194 5.03 -2.08 -8.24
CA LEU A 194 3.58 -2.21 -8.14
C LEU A 194 2.88 -1.83 -9.45
N SER A 195 3.34 -0.77 -10.12
CA SER A 195 2.79 -0.36 -11.42
C SER A 195 2.98 -1.45 -12.47
N ALA A 196 4.18 -2.03 -12.55
CA ALA A 196 4.48 -3.11 -13.49
C ALA A 196 3.65 -4.37 -13.20
N GLU A 197 3.53 -4.80 -11.94
CA GLU A 197 2.69 -5.95 -11.58
C GLU A 197 1.19 -5.70 -11.86
N THR A 198 0.70 -4.46 -11.66
CA THR A 198 -0.69 -4.12 -11.96
C THR A 198 -0.95 -4.19 -13.48
N LEU A 199 0.02 -3.76 -14.30
CA LEU A 199 -0.06 -3.88 -15.76
C LEU A 199 0.02 -5.35 -16.22
N ASP A 200 0.90 -6.15 -15.62
CA ASP A 200 1.00 -7.58 -15.90
C ASP A 200 -0.31 -8.30 -15.55
N ALA A 201 -0.89 -7.97 -14.40
CA ALA A 201 -2.20 -8.44 -13.95
C ALA A 201 -3.32 -8.08 -14.92
N HIS A 202 -3.34 -6.83 -15.41
CA HIS A 202 -4.29 -6.40 -16.43
C HIS A 202 -4.18 -7.25 -17.70
N ARG A 203 -2.96 -7.58 -18.11
CA ARG A 203 -2.64 -8.44 -19.27
C ARG A 203 -2.79 -9.94 -18.98
N LYS A 204 -3.32 -10.33 -17.82
CA LYS A 204 -3.48 -11.73 -17.37
C LYS A 204 -2.15 -12.51 -17.32
N ARG A 205 -1.05 -11.83 -16.99
CA ARG A 205 0.29 -12.40 -16.84
C ARG A 205 0.86 -12.06 -15.46
N GLY A 206 2.02 -12.65 -15.14
CA GLY A 206 2.77 -12.35 -13.93
C GLY A 206 2.53 -13.32 -12.77
N ILE A 207 3.27 -13.08 -11.68
CA ILE A 207 3.34 -13.98 -10.52
C ILE A 207 1.99 -14.02 -9.79
N ALA A 208 1.30 -12.88 -9.72
CA ALA A 208 0.00 -12.80 -9.06
C ALA A 208 -1.08 -13.63 -9.77
N ARG A 209 -1.03 -13.71 -11.11
CA ARG A 209 -1.94 -14.57 -11.89
C ARG A 209 -1.65 -16.05 -11.67
N LYS A 210 -0.38 -16.45 -11.72
CA LYS A 210 0.03 -17.82 -11.39
C LYS A 210 -0.47 -18.23 -9.99
N LYS A 211 -0.38 -17.31 -9.03
CA LYS A 211 -0.84 -17.58 -7.65
C LYS A 211 -2.36 -17.82 -7.54
N ARG A 212 -3.16 -17.23 -8.43
CA ARG A 212 -4.60 -17.48 -8.57
C ARG A 212 -4.89 -18.85 -9.16
N ASP A 213 -4.06 -19.32 -10.07
CA ASP A 213 -4.25 -20.59 -10.77
C ASP A 213 -3.79 -21.79 -9.92
N ASP A 214 -2.76 -21.64 -9.07
CA ASP A 214 -2.25 -22.66 -8.13
C ASP A 214 -3.36 -23.41 -7.34
N PRO A 215 -4.34 -22.74 -6.69
CA PRO A 215 -5.43 -23.43 -5.97
C PRO A 215 -6.59 -23.88 -6.87
N HIS A 216 -6.70 -23.33 -8.09
CA HIS A 216 -7.82 -23.62 -9.00
C HIS A 216 -7.66 -24.97 -9.69
N GLU A 217 -6.42 -25.35 -10.03
CA GLU A 217 -6.10 -26.66 -10.61
C GLU A 217 -6.54 -27.84 -9.72
N PRO A 218 -6.11 -27.95 -8.44
CA PRO A 218 -6.56 -29.03 -7.57
C PRO A 218 -8.07 -28.96 -7.26
N ALA A 219 -8.65 -27.76 -7.17
CA ALA A 219 -10.09 -27.61 -6.96
C ALA A 219 -10.90 -28.13 -8.17
N SER A 220 -10.39 -27.97 -9.39
CA SER A 220 -11.03 -28.45 -10.60
C SER A 220 -10.93 -29.97 -10.76
N THR A 221 -9.81 -30.57 -10.38
CA THR A 221 -9.60 -32.02 -10.44
C THR A 221 -10.46 -32.75 -9.40
N ASN A 222 -10.63 -32.15 -8.22
CA ASN A 222 -11.28 -32.77 -7.06
C ASN A 222 -12.75 -32.35 -6.87
N ARG A 223 -13.46 -31.98 -7.95
CA ARG A 223 -14.86 -31.52 -7.88
C ARG A 223 -15.80 -32.52 -7.19
N SER A 224 -15.53 -33.81 -7.35
CA SER A 224 -16.30 -34.89 -6.74
C SER A 224 -16.27 -34.87 -5.20
N PHE A 225 -15.20 -34.37 -4.58
CA PHE A 225 -15.05 -34.35 -3.12
C PHE A 225 -15.79 -33.19 -2.43
N ALA A 226 -16.59 -32.39 -3.16
CA ALA A 226 -17.39 -31.30 -2.60
C ALA A 226 -18.34 -31.76 -1.47
N HIS A 227 -18.77 -33.02 -1.49
CA HIS A 227 -19.64 -33.63 -0.49
C HIS A 227 -18.97 -33.84 0.88
N LEU A 228 -17.63 -33.82 0.95
CA LEU A 228 -16.89 -33.99 2.20
C LEU A 228 -16.91 -32.71 3.08
N ARG A 229 -17.65 -31.68 2.67
CA ARG A 229 -17.84 -30.43 3.42
C ARG A 229 -19.05 -30.55 4.34
N TRP A 230 -18.82 -30.71 5.64
CA TRP A 230 -19.86 -30.94 6.66
C TRP A 230 -19.94 -29.82 7.73
N TRP A 231 -19.41 -28.64 7.44
CA TRP A 231 -19.55 -27.44 8.28
C TRP A 231 -20.50 -26.42 7.67
#